data_AF-A0A2E4J7V1-F1
#
_entry.id   AF-A0A2E4J7V1-F1
#
_cell.length_a   1.000
_cell.length_b   1.000
_cell.length_c   1.000
_cell.angle_alpha   90.00
_cell.angle_beta   90.00
_cell.angle_gamma   90.00
#
_symmetry.space_group_name_H-M   'P 1'
#
loop_
_entity.id
_entity.type
_entity.pdbx_description
1 polymer ?
#
loop_
_entity_poly.entity_id
_entity_poly.type
_entity_poly.pdbx_seq_one_letter_code
_entity_poly.pdbx_strand_id
1 'polypeptide(L)'
;MKNFLLTCLCSLIVTFSFAQDRAITPQKPALKKNSVAAVEYLNNGLKLDAKQRSIVMNAFAEYANNMQKAIKKTSKTPDSEGGVDSKKEIHKYMMRFSTKRDAVVKDCLKKKQAGKYDDLVKDLHPFTLAVRPKADKKKNSRTR
;
A
#
# COMPACT_ATOMS: atom_id res chain seq x y z
N MET A 1 -26.45 -44.78 -32.32
CA MET A 1 -25.61 -44.18 -31.24
C MET A 1 -24.64 -43.14 -31.82
N LYS A 2 -25.13 -42.02 -32.39
CA LYS A 2 -24.29 -40.98 -33.02
C LYS A 2 -24.11 -39.70 -32.17
N ASN A 3 -24.85 -39.57 -31.07
CA ASN A 3 -24.93 -38.32 -30.30
C ASN A 3 -24.09 -38.34 -29.01
N PHE A 4 -23.44 -39.46 -28.69
CA PHE A 4 -22.66 -39.63 -27.46
C PHE A 4 -21.24 -39.07 -27.57
N LEU A 5 -20.68 -39.10 -28.79
CA LEU A 5 -19.32 -38.61 -29.04
C LEU A 5 -19.23 -37.08 -28.97
N LEU A 6 -20.31 -36.37 -29.31
CA LEU A 6 -20.37 -34.91 -29.29
C LEU A 6 -20.53 -34.36 -27.86
N THR A 7 -21.24 -35.08 -26.98
CA THR A 7 -21.42 -34.68 -25.58
C THR A 7 -20.13 -34.84 -24.77
N CYS A 8 -19.33 -35.87 -25.04
CA CYS A 8 -17.99 -36.02 -24.44
C CYS A 8 -17.01 -34.92 -24.87
N LEU A 9 -17.09 -34.45 -26.12
CA LEU A 9 -16.20 -33.40 -26.64
C LEU A 9 -16.51 -32.02 -26.02
N CYS A 10 -17.80 -31.72 -25.77
CA CYS A 10 -18.19 -30.46 -25.12
C CYS A 10 -17.84 -30.42 -23.62
N SER A 11 -17.80 -31.56 -22.92
CA SER A 11 -17.40 -31.62 -21.51
C SER A 11 -15.91 -31.41 -21.24
N LEU A 12 -15.04 -31.60 -22.25
CA LEU A 12 -13.58 -31.40 -22.12
C LEU A 12 -13.16 -29.92 -22.22
N ILE A 13 -14.02 -29.05 -22.75
CA ILE A 13 -13.69 -27.63 -22.96
C ILE A 13 -14.01 -26.79 -21.71
N VAL A 14 -14.89 -27.28 -20.83
CA VAL A 14 -15.32 -26.53 -19.63
C VAL A 14 -14.35 -26.71 -18.45
N THR A 15 -13.47 -27.72 -18.47
CA THR A 15 -12.54 -27.99 -17.37
C THR A 15 -11.26 -27.14 -17.38
N PHE A 16 -11.00 -26.36 -18.43
CA PHE A 16 -9.80 -25.50 -18.49
C PHE A 16 -9.98 -24.10 -17.88
N SER A 17 -11.15 -23.77 -17.32
CA SER A 17 -11.43 -22.40 -16.84
C SER A 17 -11.17 -22.13 -15.36
N PHE A 18 -10.43 -22.99 -14.62
CA PHE A 18 -10.04 -22.68 -13.22
C PHE A 18 -8.66 -23.23 -12.80
N ALA A 19 -7.76 -23.47 -13.75
CA ALA A 19 -6.36 -23.76 -13.46
C ALA A 19 -5.43 -22.68 -14.06
N GLN A 20 -5.85 -21.40 -14.03
CA GLN A 20 -4.87 -20.32 -14.00
C GLN A 20 -4.31 -20.26 -12.58
N ASP A 21 -3.44 -21.24 -12.34
CA ASP A 21 -2.13 -21.07 -11.75
C ASP A 21 -2.02 -19.79 -10.93
N ARG A 22 -2.12 -19.95 -9.61
CA ARG A 22 -1.58 -18.99 -8.65
C ARG A 22 -0.05 -19.02 -8.76
N ALA A 23 0.47 -18.73 -9.95
CA ALA A 23 1.80 -18.21 -10.10
C ALA A 23 1.85 -17.03 -9.15
N ILE A 24 2.72 -17.17 -8.15
CA ILE A 24 3.15 -16.16 -7.20
C ILE A 24 3.70 -15.03 -8.06
N THR A 25 2.79 -14.23 -8.61
CA THR A 25 3.12 -13.01 -9.32
C THR A 25 3.75 -12.16 -8.23
N PRO A 26 5.02 -11.73 -8.36
CA PRO A 26 5.58 -10.79 -7.42
C PRO A 26 4.65 -9.59 -7.46
N GLN A 27 3.87 -9.37 -6.39
CA GLN A 27 2.86 -8.31 -6.35
C GLN A 27 3.56 -6.99 -6.68
N LYS A 28 3.45 -6.57 -7.94
CA LYS A 28 3.87 -5.24 -8.42
C LYS A 28 3.21 -4.20 -7.51
N PRO A 29 3.88 -3.07 -7.27
CA PRO A 29 3.71 -2.26 -6.06
C PRO A 29 2.25 -1.87 -5.85
N ALA A 30 1.60 -2.52 -4.89
CA ALA A 30 0.25 -2.23 -4.43
C ALA A 30 0.11 -0.83 -3.80
N LEU A 31 1.16 -0.01 -3.84
CA LEU A 31 1.24 1.35 -3.33
C LEU A 31 0.07 2.25 -3.77
N LYS A 32 -0.38 2.17 -5.04
CA LYS A 32 -1.51 2.98 -5.52
C LYS A 32 -2.85 2.55 -4.93
N LYS A 33 -3.09 1.25 -4.81
CA LYS A 33 -4.30 0.72 -4.19
C LYS A 33 -4.29 1.01 -2.68
N ASN A 34 -3.14 0.78 -2.06
CA ASN A 34 -2.94 1.01 -0.64
C ASN A 34 -2.96 2.50 -0.28
N SER A 35 -2.57 3.42 -1.17
CA SER A 35 -2.72 4.86 -0.92
C SER A 35 -4.19 5.26 -0.81
N VAL A 36 -5.08 4.67 -1.62
CA VAL A 36 -6.53 4.92 -1.50
C VAL A 36 -7.05 4.36 -0.17
N ALA A 37 -6.70 3.11 0.17
CA ALA A 37 -7.10 2.50 1.43
C ALA A 37 -6.56 3.24 2.67
N ALA A 38 -5.34 3.78 2.59
CA ALA A 38 -4.75 4.60 3.65
C ALA A 38 -5.52 5.92 3.82
N VAL A 39 -5.92 6.57 2.73
CA VAL A 39 -6.74 7.79 2.77
C VAL A 39 -8.11 7.49 3.38
N GLU A 40 -8.74 6.37 3.03
CA GLU A 40 -10.00 5.94 3.64
C GLU A 40 -9.86 5.68 5.15
N TYR A 41 -8.78 4.99 5.55
CA TYR A 41 -8.46 4.77 6.96
C TYR A 41 -8.32 6.10 7.72
N LEU A 42 -7.55 7.03 7.17
CA LEU A 42 -7.35 8.36 7.76
C LEU A 42 -8.64 9.18 7.77
N ASN A 43 -9.45 9.10 6.71
CA ASN A 43 -10.75 9.77 6.64
C ASN A 43 -11.67 9.29 7.77
N ASN A 44 -11.72 7.98 8.02
CA ASN A 44 -12.54 7.41 9.08
C ASN A 44 -12.03 7.81 10.48
N GLY A 45 -10.71 7.86 10.68
CA GLY A 45 -10.11 8.24 11.97
C GLY A 45 -10.15 9.74 12.28
N LEU A 46 -10.01 10.59 11.26
CA LEU A 46 -9.89 12.05 11.40
C LEU A 46 -11.18 12.80 11.10
N LYS A 47 -12.16 12.14 10.47
CA LYS A 47 -13.40 12.74 9.97
C LYS A 47 -13.09 13.96 9.08
N LEU A 48 -12.38 13.70 7.98
CA LEU A 48 -11.95 14.75 7.05
C LEU A 48 -13.15 15.33 6.31
N ASP A 49 -13.15 16.65 6.10
CA ASP A 49 -14.08 17.27 5.16
C ASP A 49 -13.67 16.98 3.69
N ALA A 50 -14.52 17.34 2.73
CA ALA A 50 -14.27 17.07 1.32
C ALA A 50 -12.96 17.71 0.79
N LYS A 51 -12.63 18.91 1.26
CA LYS A 51 -11.41 19.64 0.86
C LYS A 51 -10.17 18.98 1.46
N GLN A 52 -10.19 18.71 2.76
CA GLN A 52 -9.14 17.98 3.47
C GLN A 52 -8.91 16.62 2.85
N ARG A 53 -9.98 15.84 2.58
CA ARG A 53 -9.89 14.53 1.94
C ARG A 53 -9.23 14.61 0.57
N SER A 54 -9.57 15.60 -0.25
CA SER A 54 -8.94 15.83 -1.56
C SER A 54 -7.43 16.10 -1.43
N ILE A 55 -7.05 16.99 -0.49
CA ILE A 55 -5.64 17.31 -0.23
C ILE A 55 -4.87 16.07 0.24
N VAL A 56 -5.43 15.31 1.20
CA VAL A 56 -4.83 14.07 1.72
C VAL A 56 -4.70 13.03 0.61
N MET A 57 -5.71 12.88 -0.24
CA MET A 57 -5.67 11.96 -1.38
C MET A 57 -4.54 12.32 -2.35
N ASN A 58 -4.39 13.60 -2.69
CA ASN A 58 -3.32 14.07 -3.57
C ASN A 58 -1.93 13.87 -2.95
N ALA A 59 -1.76 14.17 -1.66
CA ALA A 59 -0.49 13.98 -0.97
C ALA A 59 -0.06 12.49 -0.93
N PHE A 60 -1.01 11.58 -0.67
CA PHE A 60 -0.75 10.14 -0.67
C PHE A 60 -0.53 9.57 -2.07
N ALA A 61 -1.23 10.08 -3.09
CA ALA A 61 -0.99 9.71 -4.49
C ALA A 61 0.41 10.16 -4.96
N GLU A 62 0.81 11.39 -4.62
CA GLU A 62 2.15 11.90 -4.92
C GLU A 62 3.23 11.04 -4.23
N TYR A 63 3.04 10.73 -2.95
CA TYR A 63 3.92 9.82 -2.20
C TYR A 63 4.07 8.47 -2.91
N ALA A 64 2.95 7.82 -3.27
CA ALA A 64 2.96 6.52 -3.92
C ALA A 64 3.71 6.56 -5.26
N ASN A 65 3.48 7.61 -6.06
CA ASN A 65 4.16 7.79 -7.34
C ASN A 65 5.67 8.02 -7.16
N ASN A 66 6.07 8.85 -6.20
CA ASN A 66 7.47 9.13 -5.91
C ASN A 66 8.20 7.89 -5.37
N MET A 67 7.57 7.11 -4.49
CA MET A 67 8.10 5.84 -4.00
C MET A 67 8.24 4.82 -5.13
N GLN A 68 7.25 4.69 -6.02
CA GLN A 68 7.36 3.80 -7.17
C GLN A 68 8.52 4.18 -8.10
N LYS A 69 8.77 5.48 -8.31
CA LYS A 69 9.92 5.96 -9.09
C LYS A 69 11.24 5.65 -8.38
N ALA A 70 11.34 5.90 -7.07
CA ALA A 70 12.51 5.59 -6.28
C ALA A 70 12.84 4.09 -6.32
N ILE A 71 11.85 3.22 -6.11
CA ILE A 71 12.03 1.76 -6.18
C ILE A 71 12.57 1.33 -7.55
N LYS A 72 12.00 1.85 -8.64
CA LYS A 72 12.46 1.56 -10.00
C LYS A 72 13.87 2.08 -10.29
N LYS A 73 14.27 3.20 -9.68
CA LYS A 73 15.60 3.77 -9.85
C LYS A 73 16.64 2.92 -9.14
N THR A 74 16.38 2.60 -7.88
CA THR A 74 17.29 1.83 -7.03
C THR A 74 17.40 0.37 -7.47
N SER A 75 16.37 -0.20 -8.13
CA SER A 75 16.44 -1.56 -8.70
C SER A 75 17.23 -1.68 -10.01
N LYS A 76 17.63 -0.55 -10.62
CA LYS A 76 18.30 -0.53 -11.94
C LYS A 76 19.79 -0.26 -11.85
N THR A 77 20.34 0.03 -10.68
CA THR A 77 21.77 0.31 -10.49
C THR A 77 22.55 -1.01 -10.52
N PRO A 78 23.35 -1.30 -11.58
CA PRO A 78 24.01 -2.61 -11.74
C PRO A 78 25.24 -2.78 -10.83
N ASP A 79 25.84 -1.67 -10.37
CA ASP A 79 27.14 -1.66 -9.68
C ASP A 79 27.06 -1.70 -8.15
N SER A 80 25.88 -1.95 -7.58
CA SER A 80 25.74 -2.11 -6.13
C SER A 80 26.00 -3.57 -5.76
N GLU A 81 27.26 -3.96 -5.59
CA GLU A 81 27.71 -5.28 -5.10
C GLU A 81 27.19 -5.68 -3.70
N GLY A 82 26.20 -4.99 -3.15
CA GLY A 82 25.52 -5.39 -1.93
C GLY A 82 24.14 -4.77 -1.86
N GLY A 83 23.10 -5.60 -1.72
CA GLY A 83 21.71 -5.17 -1.50
C GLY A 83 21.48 -4.31 -0.24
N VAL A 84 22.52 -3.97 0.51
CA VAL A 84 22.50 -3.12 1.69
C VAL A 84 22.43 -1.63 1.31
N ASP A 85 23.16 -1.18 0.30
CA ASP A 85 23.20 0.25 -0.06
C ASP A 85 21.95 0.70 -0.82
N SER A 86 21.38 -0.18 -1.65
CA SER A 86 20.06 0.00 -2.25
C SER A 86 18.97 0.20 -1.19
N LYS A 87 18.99 -0.57 -0.09
CA LYS A 87 18.01 -0.44 0.99
C LYS A 87 18.14 0.89 1.73
N LYS A 88 19.37 1.36 1.99
CA LYS A 88 19.61 2.66 2.63
C LYS A 88 19.10 3.81 1.75
N GLU A 89 19.34 3.74 0.44
CA GLU A 89 18.89 4.78 -0.49
C GLU A 89 17.36 4.85 -0.59
N ILE A 90 16.70 3.70 -0.69
CA ILE A 90 15.23 3.62 -0.69
C ILE A 90 14.64 4.16 0.61
N HIS A 91 15.30 3.93 1.74
CA HIS A 91 14.89 4.45 3.04
C HIS A 91 15.05 5.98 3.10
N LYS A 92 16.13 6.53 2.56
CA LYS A 92 16.34 7.98 2.45
C LYS A 92 15.23 8.65 1.63
N TYR A 93 14.86 8.06 0.50
CA TYR A 93 13.72 8.52 -0.31
C TYR A 93 12.41 8.45 0.47
N MET A 94 12.15 7.33 1.14
CA MET A 94 10.96 7.14 1.96
C MET A 94 10.84 8.19 3.06
N MET A 95 11.92 8.51 3.79
CA MET A 95 11.89 9.54 4.84
C MET A 95 11.54 10.91 4.24
N ARG A 96 12.24 11.30 3.18
CA ARG A 96 11.99 12.58 2.48
C ARG A 96 10.55 12.73 2.01
N PHE A 97 10.03 11.70 1.34
CA PHE A 97 8.67 11.74 0.82
C PHE A 97 7.61 11.68 1.92
N SER A 98 7.89 10.97 3.03
CA SER A 98 6.98 10.93 4.18
C SER A 98 6.91 12.29 4.84
N THR A 99 8.05 12.96 5.08
CA THR A 99 8.09 14.32 5.63
C THR A 99 7.32 15.30 4.75
N LYS A 100 7.50 15.24 3.42
CA LYS A 100 6.76 16.11 2.49
C LYS A 100 5.25 15.87 2.56
N ARG A 101 4.83 14.60 2.54
CA ARG A 101 3.42 14.20 2.67
C ARG A 101 2.84 14.71 3.98
N ASP A 102 3.52 14.47 5.09
CA ASP A 102 3.05 14.79 6.44
C ASP A 102 2.92 16.30 6.63
N ALA A 103 3.84 17.08 6.07
CA ALA A 103 3.75 18.55 6.07
C ALA A 103 2.49 19.04 5.35
N VAL A 104 2.25 18.57 4.12
CA VAL A 104 1.07 18.95 3.32
C VAL A 104 -0.23 18.55 4.02
N VAL A 105 -0.27 17.36 4.61
CA VAL A 105 -1.46 16.90 5.34
C VAL A 105 -1.67 17.73 6.60
N LYS A 106 -0.64 17.93 7.42
CA LYS A 106 -0.78 18.69 8.68
C LYS A 106 -1.19 20.14 8.45
N ASP A 107 -0.77 20.76 7.36
CA ASP A 107 -1.13 22.14 7.01
C ASP A 107 -2.65 22.32 6.79
N CYS A 108 -3.34 21.29 6.29
CA CYS A 108 -4.80 21.35 6.09
C CYS A 108 -5.62 20.84 7.30
N LEU A 109 -4.96 20.28 8.32
CA LEU A 109 -5.63 19.69 9.49
C LEU A 109 -5.77 20.70 10.64
N LYS A 110 -6.86 20.60 11.39
CA LYS A 110 -7.02 21.32 12.67
C LYS A 110 -6.04 20.75 13.71
N LYS A 111 -5.63 21.54 14.70
CA LYS A 111 -4.70 21.13 15.78
C LYS A 111 -5.06 19.78 16.43
N LYS A 112 -6.34 19.54 16.72
CA LYS A 112 -6.83 18.26 17.27
C LYS A 112 -6.72 17.08 16.28
N GLN A 113 -6.91 17.33 14.98
CA GLN A 113 -6.76 16.32 13.93
C GLN A 113 -5.28 16.00 13.69
N ALA A 114 -4.40 17.01 13.68
CA ALA A 114 -2.97 16.82 13.52
C ALA A 114 -2.36 15.90 14.59
N GLY A 115 -2.77 16.04 15.86
CA GLY A 115 -2.35 15.12 16.92
C GLY A 115 -2.79 13.67 16.68
N LYS A 116 -4.04 13.47 16.24
CA LYS A 116 -4.55 12.12 15.89
C LYS A 116 -3.90 11.54 14.64
N TYR A 117 -3.53 12.39 13.68
CA TYR A 117 -2.89 11.98 12.44
C TYR A 117 -1.56 11.28 12.72
N ASP A 118 -0.75 11.83 13.63
CA ASP A 118 0.54 11.24 14.00
C ASP A 118 0.40 9.84 14.60
N ASP A 119 -0.71 9.53 15.26
CA ASP A 119 -0.96 8.19 15.77
C ASP A 119 -1.47 7.24 14.69
N LEU A 120 -2.38 7.71 13.83
CA LEU A 120 -2.94 6.89 12.75
C LEU A 120 -1.89 6.56 11.68
N VAL A 121 -0.95 7.48 11.40
CA VAL A 121 0.07 7.26 10.38
C VAL A 121 1.07 6.16 10.79
N LYS A 122 1.26 5.91 12.10
CA LYS A 122 2.10 4.81 12.62
C LYS A 122 1.52 3.44 12.30
N ASP A 123 0.20 3.36 12.09
CA ASP A 123 -0.46 2.12 11.67
C ASP A 123 -0.25 1.83 10.18
N LEU A 124 0.26 2.79 9.40
CA LEU A 124 0.55 2.60 7.98
C LEU A 124 1.97 2.07 7.79
N HIS A 125 2.12 1.00 7.02
CA HIS A 125 3.44 0.52 6.65
C HIS A 125 4.12 1.52 5.70
N PRO A 126 5.34 2.00 6.00
CA PRO A 126 5.92 3.13 5.28
C PRO A 126 6.21 2.82 3.80
N PHE A 127 6.69 1.62 3.46
CA PHE A 127 7.04 1.29 2.07
C PHE A 127 5.87 0.85 1.19
N THR A 128 4.76 0.45 1.79
CA THR A 128 3.64 -0.19 1.06
C THR A 128 2.33 0.55 1.25
N LEU A 129 2.24 1.44 2.24
CA LEU A 129 1.02 2.08 2.72
C LEU A 129 -0.08 1.10 3.16
N ALA A 130 0.26 -0.16 3.38
CA ALA A 130 -0.68 -1.13 3.91
C ALA A 130 -1.05 -0.75 5.35
N VAL A 131 -2.34 -0.71 5.65
CA VAL A 131 -2.84 -0.52 7.01
C VAL A 131 -2.50 -1.79 7.78
N ARG A 132 -1.71 -1.66 8.85
CA ARG A 132 -1.38 -2.80 9.71
C ARG A 132 -2.66 -3.26 10.41
N PRO A 133 -2.97 -4.55 10.40
CA PRO A 133 -4.05 -5.05 11.23
C PRO A 133 -3.73 -4.67 12.69
N LYS A 134 -4.71 -4.14 13.41
CA LYS A 134 -4.59 -3.91 14.84
C LYS A 134 -4.43 -5.28 15.50
N ALA A 135 -3.19 -5.78 15.60
CA ALA A 135 -2.88 -6.84 16.52
C ALA A 135 -3.38 -6.36 17.88
N ASP A 136 -4.24 -7.15 18.53
CA ASP A 136 -4.92 -6.82 19.76
C ASP A 136 -3.99 -6.08 20.72
N LYS A 137 -4.11 -4.75 20.81
CA LYS A 137 -3.49 -3.92 21.87
C LYS A 137 -4.17 -4.19 23.23
N LYS A 138 -4.54 -5.46 23.50
CA LYS A 138 -5.13 -6.01 24.71
C LYS A 138 -4.27 -7.18 25.20
N LYS A 139 -2.97 -6.96 25.41
CA LYS A 139 -2.10 -7.84 26.23
C LYS A 139 -0.74 -7.15 26.43
N ASN A 140 -0.73 -6.08 27.23
CA ASN A 140 0.42 -5.63 28.02
C ASN A 140 0.07 -4.39 28.87
N SER A 141 -1.10 -4.43 29.53
CA SER A 141 -1.41 -3.52 30.66
C SER A 141 -1.62 -4.29 31.97
N ARG A 142 -1.07 -5.51 32.06
CA ARG A 142 -0.89 -6.24 33.31
C ARG A 142 0.53 -6.78 33.32
N THR A 143 1.22 -6.61 34.45
CA THR A 143 2.68 -6.76 34.70
C THR A 143 3.50 -5.60 34.14
N ARG A 144 4.13 -4.73 34.93
CA ARG A 144 4.41 -4.66 36.37
C ARG A 144 4.31 -3.21 36.82
#